data_AF-A0A915B5B0-F1
#
_entry.id   AF-A0A915B5B0-F1
#
_cell.length_a   1.000
_cell.length_b   1.000
_cell.length_c   1.000
_cell.angle_alpha   90.00
_cell.angle_beta   90.00
_cell.angle_gamma   90.00
#
_symmetry.space_group_name_H-M   'P 1'
#
loop_
_entity.id
_entity.type
_entity.pdbx_description
1 polymer ?
#
loop_
_entity_poly.entity_id
_entity_poly.type
_entity_poly.pdbx_seq_one_letter_code
_entity_poly.pdbx_strand_id
1 'polypeptide(L)'
;AKGDSADPFVVVEIFGIPADCAEERTKTVRNDSVNPAFDESFQFQISVPELALVRFLVLDDDFIDDDFIGQYTVPFECLQSGYRHIPLLNNEGDPLDNCTLFVHVAITNRRGGGKAKKRGMSVKRKTQRVHTGMKLIGIKSVDDLFKVAVSPLADSVDMRNKLEAAMVDWQEQCGLGPAGTIRQGLRLMHTRAQTAAINATPPASPCSSDGVNGQRSGDATPSFFISTDDNNYPIVMTRGVFPEQLQKTFSAFSNLLSICGTILAQTDQLLSKLEDATKRISECYDDLSRLCLEAGLHGLKATRASENFAWNVRLLKAQLTLMNKMQTEANDICTQVFDSGCILRILSEKCTTQMCSHRFGRISTC
;
A
#
# COMPACT_ATOMS: atom_id res chain seq x y z
N ALA A 1 49.37 25.78 -9.25
CA ALA A 1 49.34 24.91 -8.07
C ALA A 1 48.07 25.27 -7.30
N LYS A 2 47.02 24.46 -7.44
CA LYS A 2 45.76 24.59 -6.68
C LYS A 2 46.16 24.28 -5.23
N GLY A 3 46.18 25.29 -4.38
CA GLY A 3 46.55 25.11 -2.97
C GLY A 3 45.37 24.50 -2.23
N ASP A 4 45.51 23.27 -1.76
CA ASP A 4 44.88 22.65 -0.56
C ASP A 4 43.38 22.90 -0.28
N SER A 5 42.60 23.38 -1.24
CA SER A 5 41.16 23.60 -1.10
C SER A 5 40.42 22.59 -1.95
N ALA A 6 39.90 21.56 -1.30
CA ALA A 6 38.90 20.69 -1.89
C ALA A 6 37.60 21.48 -2.09
N ASP A 7 36.93 21.21 -3.21
CA ASP A 7 35.60 21.68 -3.59
C ASP A 7 34.62 20.50 -3.49
N PRO A 8 34.23 20.04 -2.28
CA PRO A 8 33.50 18.80 -2.12
C PRO A 8 32.05 18.89 -2.61
N PHE A 9 31.53 17.75 -3.07
CA PHE A 9 30.10 17.47 -3.26
C PHE A 9 29.77 16.05 -2.82
N VAL A 10 28.48 15.80 -2.57
CA VAL A 10 27.99 14.49 -2.13
C VAL A 10 27.03 13.93 -3.16
N VAL A 11 27.25 12.68 -3.55
CA VAL A 11 26.34 11.87 -4.34
C VAL A 11 25.67 10.85 -3.41
N VAL A 12 24.35 10.75 -3.50
CA VAL A 12 23.56 9.74 -2.81
C VAL A 12 22.97 8.79 -3.85
N GLU A 13 23.39 7.54 -3.80
CA GLU A 13 22.99 6.49 -4.73
C GLU A 13 22.17 5.43 -4.02
N ILE A 14 21.13 4.97 -4.71
CA ILE A 14 20.31 3.84 -4.32
C ILE A 14 20.63 2.69 -5.26
N PHE A 15 21.07 1.56 -4.70
CA PHE A 15 21.23 0.30 -5.44
C PHE A 15 20.15 -0.67 -5.02
N GLY A 16 19.71 -1.52 -5.94
CA GLY A 16 18.71 -2.54 -5.67
C GLY A 16 18.14 -3.10 -6.97
N ILE A 17 16.82 -3.29 -7.01
CA ILE A 17 16.14 -3.63 -8.26
C ILE A 17 16.20 -2.43 -9.24
N PRO A 18 16.13 -2.66 -10.56
CA PRO A 18 16.21 -1.58 -11.55
C PRO A 18 15.18 -0.45 -11.39
N ALA A 19 14.04 -0.73 -10.74
CA ALA A 19 13.02 0.26 -10.46
C ALA A 19 13.35 1.20 -9.29
N ASP A 20 14.26 0.79 -8.40
CA ASP A 20 14.66 1.53 -7.20
C ASP A 20 15.99 2.24 -7.37
N CYS A 21 16.77 1.89 -8.41
CA CYS A 21 18.04 2.54 -8.70
C CYS A 21 17.85 4.03 -9.01
N ALA A 22 18.53 4.89 -8.25
CA ALA A 22 18.46 6.34 -8.37
C ALA A 22 19.77 6.95 -7.89
N GLU A 23 20.10 8.13 -8.41
CA GLU A 23 21.30 8.88 -8.07
C GLU A 23 20.94 10.37 -8.03
N GLU A 24 21.30 11.05 -6.95
CA GLU A 24 21.16 12.49 -6.82
C GLU A 24 22.47 13.06 -6.25
N ARG A 25 22.84 14.27 -6.69
CA ARG A 25 24.06 14.94 -6.25
C ARG A 25 23.76 16.32 -5.68
N THR A 26 24.52 16.72 -4.65
CA THR A 26 24.49 18.09 -4.12
C THR A 26 25.20 19.04 -5.08
N LYS A 27 25.04 20.34 -4.83
CA LYS A 27 25.97 21.33 -5.37
C LYS A 27 27.34 21.19 -4.72
N THR A 28 28.34 21.56 -5.48
CA THR A 28 29.73 21.75 -5.04
C THR A 28 29.82 22.91 -4.05
N VAL A 29 30.43 22.67 -2.90
CA VAL A 29 30.77 23.72 -1.94
C VAL A 29 32.18 24.20 -2.26
N ARG A 30 32.31 25.49 -2.60
CA ARG A 30 33.61 26.09 -2.94
C ARG A 30 34.17 26.89 -1.77
N ASN A 31 35.49 26.79 -1.56
CA ASN A 31 36.25 27.55 -0.55
C ASN A 31 35.94 27.20 0.93
N ASP A 32 35.36 26.02 1.22
CA ASP A 32 35.18 25.51 2.59
C ASP A 32 35.43 24.00 2.63
N SER A 33 36.72 23.62 2.68
CA SER A 33 37.16 22.22 2.67
C SER A 33 37.11 21.54 4.05
N VAL A 34 36.98 22.31 5.14
CA VAL A 34 37.08 21.80 6.51
C VAL A 34 35.71 21.44 7.08
N ASN A 35 34.66 22.20 6.74
CA ASN A 35 33.30 21.93 7.19
C ASN A 35 32.25 22.34 6.14
N PRO A 36 32.23 21.68 4.97
CA PRO A 36 31.32 22.02 3.90
C PRO A 36 29.85 21.82 4.31
N ALA A 37 29.05 22.88 4.18
CA ALA A 37 27.61 22.84 4.40
C ALA A 37 26.87 22.75 3.06
N PHE A 38 26.26 21.58 2.80
CA PHE A 38 25.49 21.36 1.57
C PHE A 38 24.05 21.85 1.68
N ASP A 39 23.39 21.63 2.84
CA ASP A 39 21.99 22.03 3.12
C ASP A 39 20.96 21.63 2.05
N GLU A 40 21.18 20.50 1.38
CA GLU A 40 20.28 19.93 0.38
C GLU A 40 19.54 18.69 0.93
N SER A 41 18.40 18.38 0.34
CA SER A 41 17.56 17.24 0.75
C SER A 41 17.05 16.50 -0.48
N PHE A 42 17.30 15.20 -0.51
CA PHE A 42 16.86 14.31 -1.58
C PHE A 42 15.72 13.41 -1.11
N GLN A 43 14.86 13.02 -2.05
CA GLN A 43 13.76 12.11 -1.78
C GLN A 43 13.80 10.94 -2.77
N PHE A 44 13.97 9.75 -2.24
CA PHE A 44 13.98 8.51 -3.02
C PHE A 44 12.73 7.68 -2.71
N GLN A 45 12.22 6.99 -3.73
CA GLN A 45 11.15 6.02 -3.57
C GLN A 45 11.73 4.63 -3.76
N ILE A 46 11.72 3.82 -2.70
CA ILE A 46 12.23 2.45 -2.71
C ILE A 46 11.03 1.49 -2.62
N SER A 47 10.93 0.57 -3.58
CA SER A 47 9.83 -0.38 -3.73
C SER A 47 10.11 -1.69 -3.00
N VAL A 48 11.36 -2.16 -2.99
CA VAL A 48 11.80 -3.38 -2.29
C VAL A 48 12.96 -3.04 -1.33
N PRO A 49 12.64 -2.49 -0.13
CA PRO A 49 13.62 -2.12 0.90
C PRO A 49 14.64 -3.22 1.23
N GLU A 50 14.22 -4.48 1.20
CA GLU A 50 15.01 -5.66 1.58
C GLU A 50 16.19 -5.92 0.64
N LEU A 51 16.15 -5.37 -0.59
CA LEU A 51 17.21 -5.48 -1.59
C LEU A 51 17.94 -4.16 -1.83
N ALA A 52 17.60 -3.11 -1.08
CA ALA A 52 18.11 -1.78 -1.31
C ALA A 52 19.37 -1.48 -0.48
N LEU A 53 20.37 -0.87 -1.11
CA LEU A 53 21.55 -0.29 -0.46
C LEU A 53 21.56 1.21 -0.71
N VAL A 54 21.95 1.99 0.29
CA VAL A 54 22.15 3.43 0.18
C VAL A 54 23.64 3.70 0.26
N ARG A 55 24.20 4.34 -0.77
CA ARG A 55 25.60 4.77 -0.79
C ARG A 55 25.67 6.28 -0.72
N PHE A 56 26.47 6.77 0.22
CA PHE A 56 26.90 8.15 0.31
C PHE A 56 28.32 8.20 -0.26
N LEU A 57 28.53 8.99 -1.29
CA LEU A 57 29.81 9.15 -1.96
C LEU A 57 30.19 10.63 -1.91
N VAL A 58 31.39 10.93 -1.44
CA VAL A 58 31.92 12.29 -1.34
C VAL A 58 33.09 12.40 -2.31
N LEU A 59 33.02 13.40 -3.18
CA LEU A 59 33.98 13.65 -4.24
C LEU A 59 34.41 15.12 -4.20
N ASP A 60 35.59 15.41 -4.73
CA ASP A 60 36.10 16.75 -5.00
C ASP A 60 35.83 17.11 -6.46
N ASP A 61 35.12 18.22 -6.71
CA ASP A 61 34.78 18.71 -8.06
C ASP A 61 36.03 19.31 -8.72
N ASP A 62 36.66 18.52 -9.58
CA ASP A 62 37.89 18.87 -10.26
C ASP A 62 37.71 19.01 -11.77
N PHE A 63 38.58 19.80 -12.41
CA PHE A 63 38.38 20.21 -13.81
C PHE A 63 38.49 19.05 -14.82
N ILE A 64 39.19 17.97 -14.44
CA ILE A 64 39.49 16.84 -15.33
C ILE A 64 38.63 15.64 -14.96
N ASP A 65 38.76 15.16 -13.72
CA ASP A 65 37.99 14.08 -13.13
C ASP A 65 37.74 14.40 -11.66
N ASP A 66 36.59 13.98 -11.13
CA ASP A 66 36.26 14.20 -9.73
C ASP A 66 37.09 13.28 -8.83
N ASP A 67 37.83 13.85 -7.88
CA ASP A 67 38.71 13.09 -7.00
C ASP A 67 37.91 12.44 -5.85
N PHE A 68 38.19 11.18 -5.56
CA PHE A 68 37.50 10.45 -4.49
C PHE A 68 37.96 10.92 -3.10
N ILE A 69 37.01 11.35 -2.27
CA ILE A 69 37.27 11.71 -0.87
C ILE A 69 36.89 10.56 0.06
N GLY A 70 35.69 10.02 -0.06
CA GLY A 70 35.22 8.95 0.83
C GLY A 70 33.84 8.42 0.47
N GLN A 71 33.52 7.22 0.96
CA GLN A 71 32.21 6.60 0.77
C GLN A 71 31.67 5.93 2.03
N TYR A 72 30.37 5.72 2.07
CA TYR A 72 29.74 4.83 3.03
C TYR A 72 28.53 4.17 2.40
N THR A 73 28.51 2.83 2.38
CA THR A 73 27.37 2.06 1.87
C THR A 73 26.71 1.30 3.00
N VAL A 74 25.38 1.43 3.13
CA VAL A 74 24.60 0.81 4.18
C VAL A 74 23.34 0.16 3.61
N PRO A 75 23.00 -1.08 4.01
CA PRO A 75 21.70 -1.65 3.68
C PRO A 75 20.57 -0.77 4.19
N PHE A 76 19.52 -0.59 3.38
CA PHE A 76 18.41 0.30 3.74
C PHE A 76 17.77 -0.08 5.08
N GLU A 77 17.64 -1.38 5.37
CA GLU A 77 17.09 -1.87 6.65
C GLU A 77 17.93 -1.47 7.88
N CYS A 78 19.22 -1.20 7.68
CA CYS A 78 20.12 -0.77 8.75
C CYS A 78 20.18 0.76 8.91
N LEU A 79 19.55 1.53 8.02
CA LEU A 79 19.58 2.97 8.05
C LEU A 79 18.67 3.51 9.18
N GLN A 80 19.25 4.27 10.11
CA GLN A 80 18.52 4.85 11.24
C GLN A 80 18.03 6.26 10.91
N SER A 81 16.78 6.56 11.29
CA SER A 81 16.21 7.90 11.13
C SER A 81 16.75 8.92 12.16
N GLY A 82 16.54 10.20 11.87
CA GLY A 82 16.98 11.35 12.66
C GLY A 82 18.30 11.95 12.19
N TYR A 83 18.89 12.80 13.02
CA TYR A 83 20.21 13.40 12.79
C TYR A 83 21.32 12.40 13.13
N ARG A 84 22.24 12.16 12.20
CA ARG A 84 23.30 11.15 12.32
C ARG A 84 24.60 11.64 11.68
N HIS A 85 25.72 11.19 12.23
CA HIS A 85 27.01 11.25 11.54
C HIS A 85 27.26 9.91 10.84
N ILE A 86 27.60 9.97 9.56
CA ILE A 86 28.03 8.83 8.77
C ILE A 86 29.57 8.89 8.71
N PRO A 87 30.28 7.87 9.22
CA PRO A 87 31.73 7.82 9.09
C PRO A 87 32.10 7.47 7.64
N LEU A 88 33.00 8.25 7.02
CA LEU A 88 33.45 8.00 5.66
C LEU A 88 34.56 6.94 5.66
N LEU A 89 34.55 6.08 4.64
CA LEU A 89 35.55 5.06 4.38
C LEU A 89 36.35 5.42 3.12
N ASN A 90 37.60 4.98 3.04
CA ASN A 90 38.40 5.09 1.82
C ASN A 90 37.96 4.05 0.75
N ASN A 91 38.69 3.98 -0.37
CA ASN A 91 38.42 3.02 -1.44
C ASN A 91 38.68 1.56 -1.02
N GLU A 92 39.57 1.36 -0.05
CA GLU A 92 39.90 0.05 0.52
C GLU A 92 38.89 -0.42 1.57
N GLY A 93 38.01 0.48 2.03
CA GLY A 93 36.99 0.21 3.06
C GLY A 93 37.44 0.50 4.50
N ASP A 94 38.61 1.08 4.70
CA ASP A 94 39.10 1.51 6.00
C ASP A 94 38.47 2.86 6.41
N PRO A 95 38.16 3.06 7.70
CA PRO A 95 37.58 4.31 8.18
C PRO A 95 38.58 5.47 8.08
N LEU A 96 38.10 6.62 7.60
CA LEU A 96 38.86 7.86 7.56
C LEU A 96 38.72 8.60 8.90
N ASP A 97 39.85 8.88 9.55
CA ASP A 97 39.87 9.59 10.82
C ASP A 97 39.31 11.02 10.69
N ASN A 98 38.38 11.37 11.56
CA ASN A 98 37.71 12.69 11.62
C ASN A 98 36.91 13.09 10.35
N CYS A 99 36.67 12.16 9.42
CA CYS A 99 35.86 12.42 8.23
C CYS A 99 34.44 11.86 8.41
N THR A 100 33.46 12.75 8.62
CA THR A 100 32.06 12.34 8.77
C THR A 100 31.12 13.23 7.96
N LEU A 101 30.02 12.65 7.50
CA LEU A 101 28.91 13.38 6.89
C LEU A 101 27.76 13.50 7.90
N PHE A 102 27.36 14.74 8.23
CA PHE A 102 26.19 14.97 9.07
C PHE A 102 24.91 15.00 8.23
N VAL A 103 23.99 14.08 8.50
CA VAL A 103 22.75 13.92 7.71
C VAL A 103 21.53 13.91 8.61
N HIS A 104 20.38 14.30 8.05
CA HIS A 104 19.08 14.04 8.64
C HIS A 104 18.33 13.02 7.78
N VAL A 105 18.15 11.81 8.30
CA VAL A 105 17.45 10.74 7.62
C VAL A 105 15.99 10.70 8.05
N ALA A 106 15.07 10.86 7.10
CA ALA A 106 13.65 10.67 7.32
C ALA A 106 13.14 9.49 6.49
N ILE A 107 12.82 8.37 7.16
CA ILE A 107 12.21 7.21 6.51
C ILE A 107 10.72 7.30 6.73
N THR A 108 9.98 7.65 5.68
CA THR A 108 8.51 7.62 5.69
C THR A 108 8.06 6.37 4.96
N ASN A 109 7.49 5.43 5.69
CA ASN A 109 6.76 4.37 5.03
C ASN A 109 5.54 5.00 4.36
N ARG A 110 5.27 4.71 3.08
CA ARG A 110 3.97 5.09 2.47
C ARG A 110 2.80 4.49 3.26
N ARG A 111 3.08 3.54 4.15
CA ARG A 111 2.16 2.90 5.09
C ARG A 111 2.53 3.19 6.57
N GLY A 112 2.69 4.46 6.97
CA GLY A 112 2.46 4.91 8.36
C GLY A 112 3.66 5.47 9.15
N GLY A 113 3.43 6.55 9.92
CA GLY A 113 4.38 6.98 10.96
C GLY A 113 4.47 8.49 11.31
N GLY A 114 3.46 9.32 11.10
CA GLY A 114 3.48 10.69 11.63
C GLY A 114 2.25 11.49 11.24
N LYS A 115 1.57 12.11 12.21
CA LYS A 115 0.51 13.08 11.92
C LYS A 115 1.09 14.18 11.03
N ALA A 116 0.62 14.27 9.80
CA ALA A 116 0.98 15.36 8.89
C ALA A 116 0.70 16.69 9.61
N LYS A 117 1.77 17.44 9.92
CA LYS A 117 1.62 18.84 10.28
C LYS A 117 0.97 19.50 9.07
N LYS A 118 -0.31 19.86 9.21
CA LYS A 118 -1.04 20.68 8.24
C LYS A 118 -0.29 22.01 8.10
N ARG A 119 0.62 22.10 7.12
CA ARG A 119 0.98 23.38 6.54
C ARG A 119 0.00 23.62 5.41
N GLY A 120 -0.87 24.60 5.66
CA GLY A 120 -1.91 25.00 4.72
C GLY A 120 -1.28 25.44 3.41
N MET A 121 -1.65 24.76 2.34
CA MET A 121 -1.79 25.38 1.04
C MET A 121 -3.13 24.92 0.48
N SER A 122 -4.00 25.89 0.26
CA SER A 122 -5.26 25.71 -0.43
C SER A 122 -4.96 25.31 -1.87
N VAL A 123 -4.87 24.01 -2.13
CA VAL A 123 -4.91 23.46 -3.48
C VAL A 123 -6.30 22.94 -3.72
N LYS A 124 -7.01 23.63 -4.61
CA LYS A 124 -8.29 23.24 -5.20
C LYS A 124 -8.28 21.72 -5.44
N ARG A 125 -9.12 20.97 -4.72
CA ARG A 125 -9.31 19.53 -4.91
C ARG A 125 -9.79 19.29 -6.34
N LYS A 126 -8.85 19.02 -7.25
CA LYS A 126 -9.13 18.39 -8.53
C LYS A 126 -9.08 16.90 -8.24
N THR A 127 -10.21 16.22 -8.37
CA THR A 127 -10.32 14.77 -8.26
C THR A 127 -9.21 14.14 -9.11
N GLN A 128 -8.15 13.63 -8.46
CA GLN A 128 -7.04 13.00 -9.17
C GLN A 128 -7.61 11.72 -9.80
N ARG A 129 -7.80 11.75 -11.12
CA ARG A 129 -8.12 10.56 -11.90
C ARG A 129 -6.93 9.63 -11.79
N VAL A 130 -7.17 8.37 -11.41
CA VAL A 130 -6.12 7.34 -11.29
C VAL A 130 -5.33 7.29 -12.61
N HIS A 131 -4.01 7.51 -12.52
CA HIS A 131 -3.14 7.43 -13.68
C HIS A 131 -2.98 5.95 -14.05
N THR A 132 -3.53 5.55 -15.19
CA THR A 132 -3.49 4.16 -15.64
C THR A 132 -2.12 3.75 -16.18
N GLY A 133 -1.21 4.70 -16.45
CA GLY A 133 0.08 4.44 -17.10
C GLY A 133 0.00 4.29 -18.62
N MET A 134 -1.21 4.21 -19.21
CA MET A 134 -1.42 3.98 -20.65
C MET A 134 -0.65 4.98 -21.52
N LYS A 135 0.10 4.47 -22.51
CA LYS A 135 0.89 5.27 -23.45
C LYS A 135 0.13 5.50 -24.75
N LEU A 136 0.26 6.68 -25.33
CA LEU A 136 -0.25 6.99 -26.67
C LEU A 136 0.59 6.29 -27.73
N ILE A 137 -0.07 5.68 -28.70
CA ILE A 137 0.57 4.95 -29.80
C ILE A 137 0.78 5.89 -30.99
N GLY A 138 -0.12 6.88 -31.17
CA GLY A 138 -0.04 7.85 -32.26
C GLY A 138 -0.82 7.41 -33.51
N ILE A 139 -1.64 6.37 -33.40
CA ILE A 139 -2.55 5.89 -34.44
C ILE A 139 -3.96 6.03 -33.89
N LYS A 140 -4.75 6.95 -34.44
CA LYS A 140 -6.05 7.35 -33.88
C LYS A 140 -7.01 6.18 -33.66
N SER A 141 -7.13 5.29 -34.65
CA SER A 141 -7.99 4.10 -34.57
C SER A 141 -7.60 3.17 -33.42
N VAL A 142 -6.30 2.98 -33.20
CA VAL A 142 -5.77 2.14 -32.13
C VAL A 142 -5.89 2.83 -30.77
N ASP A 143 -5.56 4.11 -30.70
CA ASP A 143 -5.69 4.92 -29.47
C ASP A 143 -7.15 4.97 -28.98
N ASP A 144 -8.12 5.04 -29.91
CA ASP A 144 -9.55 4.98 -29.58
C ASP A 144 -9.97 3.61 -29.00
N LEU A 145 -9.36 2.49 -29.44
CA LEU A 145 -9.58 1.17 -28.82
C LEU A 145 -9.06 1.13 -27.38
N PHE A 146 -7.85 1.61 -27.13
CA PHE A 146 -7.30 1.66 -25.77
C PHE A 146 -8.08 2.61 -24.86
N LYS A 147 -8.64 3.69 -25.40
CA LYS A 147 -9.46 4.64 -24.65
C LYS A 147 -10.68 4.00 -24.00
N VAL A 148 -11.28 2.99 -24.64
CA VAL A 148 -12.40 2.21 -24.08
C VAL A 148 -11.96 1.44 -22.83
N ALA A 149 -10.71 0.96 -22.78
CA ALA A 149 -10.17 0.23 -21.64
C ALA A 149 -9.71 1.13 -20.48
N VAL A 150 -9.55 2.45 -20.69
CA VAL A 150 -9.01 3.36 -19.66
C VAL A 150 -9.91 3.46 -18.43
N SER A 151 -11.24 3.56 -18.59
CA SER A 151 -12.14 3.69 -17.42
C SER A 151 -12.19 2.41 -16.59
N PRO A 152 -12.46 1.22 -17.17
CA PRO A 152 -12.45 -0.04 -16.39
C PRO A 152 -11.09 -0.30 -15.73
N LEU A 153 -9.99 0.06 -16.39
CA LEU A 153 -8.65 -0.03 -15.85
C LEU A 153 -8.45 0.90 -14.64
N ALA A 154 -8.87 2.17 -14.74
CA ALA A 154 -8.79 3.11 -13.62
C ALA A 154 -9.63 2.64 -12.43
N ASP A 155 -10.85 2.17 -12.67
CA ASP A 155 -11.77 1.68 -11.65
C ASP A 155 -11.19 0.44 -10.93
N SER A 156 -10.60 -0.49 -11.67
CA SER A 156 -9.96 -1.68 -11.09
C SER A 156 -8.74 -1.36 -10.24
N VAL A 157 -7.91 -0.39 -10.65
CA VAL A 157 -6.76 0.08 -9.85
C VAL A 157 -7.24 0.77 -8.58
N ASP A 158 -8.28 1.60 -8.68
CA ASP A 158 -8.87 2.30 -7.52
C ASP A 158 -9.46 1.31 -6.51
N MET A 159 -10.21 0.31 -6.94
CA MET A 159 -10.75 -0.74 -6.07
C MET A 159 -9.65 -1.50 -5.32
N ARG A 160 -8.56 -1.88 -6.02
CA ARG A 160 -7.43 -2.56 -5.36
C ARG A 160 -6.79 -1.67 -4.31
N ASN A 161 -6.53 -0.40 -4.64
CA ASN A 161 -5.95 0.55 -3.70
C ASN A 161 -6.85 0.77 -2.47
N LYS A 162 -8.18 0.79 -2.67
CA LYS A 162 -9.15 0.89 -1.57
C LYS A 162 -9.12 -0.34 -0.66
N LEU A 163 -9.04 -1.55 -1.22
CA LEU A 163 -8.92 -2.79 -0.43
C LEU A 163 -7.64 -2.79 0.41
N GLU A 164 -6.49 -2.51 -0.21
CA GLU A 164 -5.20 -2.44 0.49
C GLU A 164 -5.21 -1.39 1.61
N ALA A 165 -5.75 -0.20 1.33
CA ALA A 165 -5.83 0.88 2.30
C ALA A 165 -6.74 0.51 3.48
N ALA A 166 -7.90 -0.11 3.21
CA ALA A 166 -8.83 -0.53 4.26
C ALA A 166 -8.27 -1.66 5.12
N MET A 167 -7.54 -2.61 4.53
CA MET A 167 -6.87 -3.67 5.26
C MET A 167 -5.83 -3.10 6.23
N VAL A 168 -5.00 -2.16 5.74
CA VAL A 168 -3.97 -1.51 6.56
C VAL A 168 -4.58 -0.67 7.67
N ASP A 169 -5.59 0.16 7.37
CA ASP A 169 -6.28 0.95 8.40
C ASP A 169 -6.89 0.04 9.47
N TRP A 170 -7.57 -1.05 9.08
CA TRP A 170 -8.13 -1.99 10.04
C TRP A 170 -7.06 -2.68 10.91
N GLN A 171 -5.93 -3.11 10.32
CA GLN A 171 -4.81 -3.68 11.06
C GLN A 171 -4.25 -2.69 12.10
N GLU A 172 -4.07 -1.42 11.70
CA GLU A 172 -3.62 -0.35 12.58
C GLU A 172 -4.61 -0.11 13.75
N GLN A 173 -5.91 -0.01 13.46
CA GLN A 173 -6.93 0.15 14.51
C GLN A 173 -7.02 -1.07 15.45
N CYS A 174 -6.70 -2.27 14.96
CA CYS A 174 -6.59 -3.47 15.80
C CYS A 174 -5.32 -3.47 16.65
N GLY A 175 -4.27 -2.75 16.23
CA GLY A 175 -2.92 -2.85 16.81
C GLY A 175 -2.19 -4.11 16.35
N LEU A 176 -2.44 -4.56 15.12
CA LEU A 176 -1.72 -5.64 14.47
C LEU A 176 -0.53 -5.07 13.69
N GLY A 177 0.54 -5.86 13.55
CA GLY A 177 1.60 -5.55 12.60
C GLY A 177 1.13 -5.71 11.13
N PRO A 178 1.95 -5.31 10.15
CA PRO A 178 1.61 -5.38 8.72
C PRO A 178 1.27 -6.80 8.22
N ALA A 179 1.85 -7.82 8.85
CA ALA A 179 1.58 -9.24 8.57
C ALA A 179 0.38 -9.80 9.37
N GLY A 180 -0.40 -8.94 10.03
CA GLY A 180 -1.54 -9.33 10.86
C GLY A 180 -2.68 -9.95 10.06
N THR A 181 -3.13 -11.13 10.47
CA THR A 181 -4.20 -11.87 9.77
C THR A 181 -5.60 -11.47 10.26
N ILE A 182 -6.61 -11.69 9.42
CA ILE A 182 -8.04 -11.52 9.78
C ILE A 182 -8.38 -12.30 11.06
N ARG A 183 -7.89 -13.55 11.14
CA ARG A 183 -8.11 -14.44 12.29
C ARG A 183 -7.53 -13.86 13.60
N GLN A 184 -6.33 -13.30 13.56
CA GLN A 184 -5.70 -12.67 14.72
C GLN A 184 -6.47 -11.42 15.15
N GLY A 185 -6.85 -10.56 14.20
CA GLY A 185 -7.63 -9.36 14.50
C GLY A 185 -8.99 -9.68 15.09
N LEU A 186 -9.73 -10.65 14.53
CA LEU A 186 -11.02 -11.08 15.07
C LEU A 186 -10.91 -11.65 16.48
N ARG A 187 -9.88 -12.45 16.77
CA ARG A 187 -9.61 -12.94 18.13
C ARG A 187 -9.35 -11.80 19.10
N LEU A 188 -8.55 -10.80 18.69
CA LEU A 188 -8.22 -9.65 19.51
C LEU A 188 -9.44 -8.76 19.76
N MET A 189 -10.24 -8.48 18.72
CA MET A 189 -11.52 -7.78 18.82
C MET A 189 -12.48 -8.52 19.77
N HIS A 190 -12.54 -9.85 19.67
CA HIS A 190 -13.33 -10.69 20.56
C HIS A 190 -12.92 -10.56 22.02
N THR A 191 -11.64 -10.75 22.33
CA THR A 191 -11.11 -10.60 23.69
C THR A 191 -11.37 -9.21 24.25
N ARG A 192 -11.13 -8.15 23.46
CA ARG A 192 -11.36 -6.76 23.90
C ARG A 192 -12.83 -6.48 24.17
N ALA A 193 -13.74 -7.01 23.35
CA ALA A 193 -15.17 -6.88 23.57
C ALA A 193 -15.62 -7.61 24.85
N GLN A 194 -15.10 -8.82 25.12
CA GLN A 194 -15.37 -9.52 26.38
C GLN A 194 -14.87 -8.74 27.60
N THR A 195 -13.67 -8.16 27.52
CA THR A 195 -13.15 -7.29 28.59
C THR A 195 -14.05 -6.07 28.81
N ALA A 196 -14.54 -5.43 27.74
CA ALA A 196 -15.47 -4.31 27.85
C ALA A 196 -16.80 -4.74 28.51
N ALA A 197 -17.31 -5.93 28.20
CA ALA A 197 -18.52 -6.49 28.81
C ALA A 197 -18.36 -6.74 30.31
N ILE A 198 -17.23 -7.32 30.72
CA ILE A 198 -16.90 -7.56 32.13
C ILE A 198 -16.81 -6.23 32.90
N ASN A 199 -16.17 -5.21 32.31
CA ASN A 199 -16.04 -3.90 32.94
C ASN A 199 -17.38 -3.17 33.07
N ALA A 200 -18.30 -3.38 32.12
CA ALA A 200 -19.66 -2.83 32.19
C ALA A 200 -20.54 -3.54 33.25
N THR A 201 -20.17 -4.75 33.66
CA THR A 201 -20.92 -5.59 34.61
C THR A 201 -20.01 -6.03 35.77
N PRO A 202 -19.69 -5.15 36.72
CA PRO A 202 -18.81 -5.50 37.84
C PRO A 202 -19.41 -6.65 38.68
N PRO A 203 -18.59 -7.55 39.24
CA PRO A 203 -19.08 -8.65 40.07
C PRO A 203 -19.81 -8.09 41.30
N ALA A 204 -20.94 -8.72 41.67
CA ALA A 204 -21.69 -8.35 42.86
C ALA A 204 -20.79 -8.51 44.10
N SER A 205 -20.65 -7.43 44.88
CA SER A 205 -19.97 -7.49 46.19
C SER A 205 -20.76 -8.41 47.13
N PRO A 206 -20.10 -9.27 47.91
CA PRO A 206 -20.78 -10.11 48.89
C PRO A 206 -21.03 -9.32 50.17
N CYS A 207 -21.90 -8.30 50.15
CA CYS A 207 -22.37 -7.66 51.38
C CYS A 207 -23.74 -7.01 51.22
N SER A 208 -24.61 -7.37 52.17
CA SER A 208 -25.85 -6.71 52.63
C SER A 208 -27.01 -6.57 51.65
N SER A 209 -28.03 -7.40 51.93
CA SER A 209 -29.44 -7.09 51.77
C SER A 209 -29.76 -5.64 52.15
N ASP A 210 -30.24 -4.85 51.19
CA ASP A 210 -31.44 -4.03 51.35
C ASP A 210 -31.86 -3.46 50.00
N GLY A 211 -33.16 -3.59 49.71
CA GLY A 211 -33.74 -3.25 48.42
C GLY A 211 -33.82 -1.75 48.19
N VAL A 212 -33.43 -1.31 46.99
CA VAL A 212 -33.94 -0.09 46.36
C VAL A 212 -34.09 -0.34 44.87
N ASN A 213 -35.31 -0.14 44.37
CA ASN A 213 -35.65 -0.04 42.96
C ASN A 213 -34.76 1.00 42.27
N GLY A 214 -33.79 0.52 41.48
CA GLY A 214 -33.05 1.30 40.51
C GLY A 214 -33.30 0.70 39.14
N GLN A 215 -34.28 1.25 38.43
CA GLN A 215 -34.54 0.94 37.02
C GLN A 215 -33.30 1.37 36.21
N ARG A 216 -32.33 0.45 36.04
CA ARG A 216 -31.16 0.68 35.18
C ARG A 216 -31.66 0.70 33.74
N SER A 217 -31.90 1.89 33.24
CA SER A 217 -32.11 2.17 31.82
C SER A 217 -30.88 1.74 31.02
N GLY A 218 -30.97 0.56 30.40
CA GLY A 218 -30.82 0.47 28.94
C GLY A 218 -29.44 0.31 28.31
N ASP A 219 -28.32 0.23 29.03
CA ASP A 219 -27.06 -0.12 28.38
C ASP A 219 -26.91 -1.64 28.29
N ALA A 220 -27.33 -2.18 27.14
CA ALA A 220 -27.13 -3.58 26.81
C ALA A 220 -25.63 -3.92 26.92
N THR A 221 -25.31 -5.02 27.62
CA THR A 221 -23.94 -5.52 27.75
C THR A 221 -23.23 -5.51 26.39
N PRO A 222 -22.07 -4.84 26.29
CA PRO A 222 -21.43 -4.61 25.01
C PRO A 222 -21.02 -5.95 24.40
N SER A 223 -21.48 -6.19 23.18
CA SER A 223 -21.28 -7.45 22.45
C SER A 223 -21.26 -7.15 20.96
N PHE A 224 -20.62 -8.00 20.17
CA PHE A 224 -20.67 -7.89 18.72
C PHE A 224 -20.83 -9.28 18.11
N PHE A 225 -21.37 -9.31 16.91
CA PHE A 225 -21.57 -10.53 16.15
C PHE A 225 -21.43 -10.24 14.65
N ILE A 226 -21.16 -11.29 13.88
CA ILE A 226 -21.09 -11.26 12.43
C ILE A 226 -22.43 -11.76 11.90
N SER A 227 -23.05 -10.96 11.05
CA SER A 227 -24.24 -11.33 10.28
C SER A 227 -23.93 -11.33 8.79
N THR A 228 -24.93 -11.62 7.98
CA THR A 228 -24.85 -11.58 6.53
C THR A 228 -25.72 -10.44 6.00
N ASP A 229 -25.28 -9.81 4.92
CA ASP A 229 -26.09 -8.88 4.13
C ASP A 229 -27.04 -9.64 3.19
N ASP A 230 -27.83 -8.91 2.40
CA ASP A 230 -28.76 -9.49 1.43
C ASP A 230 -28.06 -10.31 0.32
N ASN A 231 -26.76 -10.08 0.12
CA ASN A 231 -25.91 -10.78 -0.85
C ASN A 231 -25.04 -11.88 -0.20
N ASN A 232 -25.31 -12.25 1.05
CA ASN A 232 -24.54 -13.21 1.86
C ASN A 232 -23.09 -12.81 2.18
N TYR A 233 -22.73 -11.54 2.11
CA TYR A 233 -21.43 -11.03 2.56
C TYR A 233 -21.44 -10.71 4.06
N PRO A 234 -20.30 -10.88 4.75
CA PRO A 234 -20.22 -10.66 6.19
C PRO A 234 -20.41 -9.18 6.55
N ILE A 235 -21.23 -8.91 7.57
CA ILE A 235 -21.35 -7.61 8.22
C ILE A 235 -21.04 -7.76 9.70
N VAL A 236 -20.26 -6.84 10.25
CA VAL A 236 -20.06 -6.74 11.71
C VAL A 236 -21.16 -5.88 12.34
N MET A 237 -21.82 -6.41 13.37
CA MET A 237 -22.86 -5.74 14.12
C MET A 237 -22.42 -5.58 15.57
N THR A 238 -22.54 -4.38 16.11
CA THR A 238 -22.19 -4.05 17.50
C THR A 238 -23.46 -3.75 18.30
N ARG A 239 -23.55 -4.24 19.53
CA ARG A 239 -24.62 -3.98 20.49
C ARG A 239 -24.02 -3.42 21.77
N GLY A 240 -24.62 -2.38 22.34
CA GLY A 240 -24.10 -1.70 23.53
C GLY A 240 -23.02 -0.67 23.22
N VAL A 241 -22.48 -0.04 24.26
CA VAL A 241 -21.48 1.04 24.14
C VAL A 241 -20.08 0.46 24.32
N PHE A 242 -19.21 0.70 23.32
CA PHE A 242 -17.79 0.32 23.38
C PHE A 242 -16.89 1.54 23.61
N PRO A 243 -15.68 1.34 24.19
CA PRO A 243 -14.66 2.38 24.25
C PRO A 243 -14.33 2.91 22.84
N GLU A 244 -14.04 4.21 22.73
CA GLU A 244 -13.82 4.91 21.45
C GLU A 244 -12.80 4.19 20.55
N GLN A 245 -11.70 3.70 21.11
CA GLN A 245 -10.67 2.99 20.37
C GLN A 245 -11.20 1.68 19.75
N LEU A 246 -12.02 0.92 20.48
CA LEU A 246 -12.58 -0.33 20.00
C LEU A 246 -13.72 -0.09 19.00
N GLN A 247 -14.49 1.00 19.16
CA GLN A 247 -15.48 1.43 18.19
C GLN A 247 -14.83 1.78 16.85
N LYS A 248 -13.68 2.49 16.86
CA LYS A 248 -12.88 2.75 15.64
C LYS A 248 -12.44 1.46 14.95
N THR A 249 -12.02 0.46 15.73
CA THR A 249 -11.68 -0.86 15.19
C THR A 249 -12.87 -1.52 14.48
N PHE A 250 -14.07 -1.48 15.08
CA PHE A 250 -15.29 -2.01 14.45
C PHE A 250 -15.69 -1.24 13.19
N SER A 251 -15.58 0.08 13.19
CA SER A 251 -15.86 0.92 12.01
C SER A 251 -14.89 0.65 10.86
N ALA A 252 -13.58 0.54 11.14
CA ALA A 252 -12.59 0.19 10.14
C ALA A 252 -12.84 -1.22 9.57
N PHE A 253 -13.21 -2.18 10.42
CA PHE A 253 -13.56 -3.53 9.98
C PHE A 253 -14.82 -3.54 9.10
N SER A 254 -15.86 -2.82 9.50
CA SER A 254 -17.09 -2.68 8.71
C SER A 254 -16.81 -2.09 7.32
N ASN A 255 -15.95 -1.07 7.23
CA ASN A 255 -15.51 -0.50 5.97
C ASN A 255 -14.76 -1.51 5.10
N LEU A 256 -13.83 -2.28 5.68
CA LEU A 256 -13.12 -3.36 4.98
C LEU A 256 -14.10 -4.39 4.39
N LEU A 257 -15.07 -4.88 5.18
CA LEU A 257 -16.05 -5.85 4.71
C LEU A 257 -16.97 -5.29 3.62
N SER A 258 -17.35 -4.02 3.71
CA SER A 258 -18.13 -3.33 2.68
C SER A 258 -17.36 -3.23 1.35
N ILE A 259 -16.06 -2.93 1.41
CA ILE A 259 -15.19 -2.92 0.23
C ILE A 259 -15.05 -4.33 -0.36
N CYS A 260 -14.87 -5.37 0.47
CA CYS A 260 -14.86 -6.76 -0.01
C CYS A 260 -16.17 -7.12 -0.73
N GLY A 261 -17.33 -6.79 -0.16
CA GLY A 261 -18.62 -7.03 -0.81
C GLY A 261 -18.77 -6.27 -2.14
N THR A 262 -18.31 -5.02 -2.20
CA THR A 262 -18.31 -4.22 -3.43
C THR A 262 -17.42 -4.84 -4.51
N ILE A 263 -16.23 -5.29 -4.14
CA ILE A 263 -15.28 -5.96 -5.05
C ILE A 263 -15.90 -7.25 -5.59
N LEU A 264 -16.46 -8.09 -4.72
CA LEU A 264 -17.05 -9.36 -5.13
C LEU A 264 -18.28 -9.16 -6.05
N ALA A 265 -19.05 -8.08 -5.86
CA ALA A 265 -20.19 -7.75 -6.72
C ALA A 265 -19.80 -7.14 -8.07
N GLN A 266 -18.72 -6.32 -8.13
CA GLN A 266 -18.38 -5.54 -9.34
C GLN A 266 -17.26 -6.17 -10.18
N THR A 267 -16.46 -7.08 -9.63
CA THR A 267 -15.25 -7.58 -10.30
C THR A 267 -15.56 -8.35 -11.58
N ASP A 268 -16.58 -9.22 -11.60
CA ASP A 268 -16.94 -10.00 -12.79
C ASP A 268 -17.34 -9.09 -13.97
N GLN A 269 -18.10 -8.03 -13.69
CA GLN A 269 -18.50 -7.05 -14.70
C GLN A 269 -17.28 -6.29 -15.26
N LEU A 270 -16.32 -5.95 -14.41
CA LEU A 270 -15.11 -5.23 -14.82
C LEU A 270 -14.10 -6.12 -15.54
N LEU A 271 -13.95 -7.38 -15.11
CA LEU A 271 -13.16 -8.40 -15.79
C LEU A 271 -13.69 -8.61 -17.21
N SER A 272 -15.00 -8.84 -17.37
CA SER A 272 -15.62 -9.00 -18.68
C SER A 272 -15.37 -7.80 -19.60
N LYS A 273 -15.51 -6.56 -19.09
CA LYS A 273 -15.22 -5.34 -19.88
C LYS A 273 -13.76 -5.24 -20.31
N LEU A 274 -12.83 -5.61 -19.43
CA LEU A 274 -11.39 -5.56 -19.73
C LEU A 274 -10.95 -6.71 -20.65
N GLU A 275 -11.51 -7.90 -20.50
CA GLU A 275 -11.27 -9.04 -21.39
C GLU A 275 -11.77 -8.75 -22.80
N ASP A 276 -12.98 -8.22 -22.94
CA ASP A 276 -13.54 -7.80 -24.22
C ASP A 276 -12.68 -6.73 -24.90
N ALA A 277 -12.24 -5.72 -24.14
CA ALA A 277 -11.35 -4.69 -24.66
C ALA A 277 -9.99 -5.28 -25.09
N THR A 278 -9.41 -6.15 -24.25
CA THR A 278 -8.13 -6.82 -24.54
C THR A 278 -8.23 -7.70 -25.78
N LYS A 279 -9.35 -8.41 -25.98
CA LYS A 279 -9.59 -9.24 -27.17
C LYS A 279 -9.61 -8.38 -28.44
N ARG A 280 -10.41 -7.30 -28.47
CA ARG A 280 -10.50 -6.36 -29.61
C ARG A 280 -9.15 -5.71 -29.93
N ILE A 281 -8.38 -5.36 -28.90
CA ILE A 281 -7.03 -4.81 -29.07
C ILE A 281 -6.08 -5.87 -29.66
N SER A 282 -6.16 -7.12 -29.19
CA SER A 282 -5.27 -8.19 -29.65
C SER A 282 -5.49 -8.52 -31.13
N GLU A 283 -6.72 -8.46 -31.62
CA GLU A 283 -7.05 -8.63 -33.04
C GLU A 283 -6.41 -7.54 -33.93
N CYS A 284 -6.11 -6.37 -33.38
CA CYS A 284 -5.47 -5.26 -34.10
C CYS A 284 -3.94 -5.41 -34.22
N TYR A 285 -3.33 -6.35 -33.48
CA TYR A 285 -1.88 -6.54 -33.47
C TYR A 285 -1.33 -6.97 -34.83
N ASP A 286 -2.02 -7.88 -35.52
CA ASP A 286 -1.57 -8.42 -36.81
C ASP A 286 -1.57 -7.33 -37.91
N ASP A 287 -2.48 -6.37 -37.81
CA ASP A 287 -2.59 -5.23 -38.71
C ASP A 287 -1.72 -4.02 -38.32
N LEU A 288 -1.05 -4.06 -37.16
CA LEU A 288 -0.36 -2.89 -36.59
C LEU A 288 0.74 -2.34 -37.51
N SER A 289 1.49 -3.21 -38.18
CA SER A 289 2.53 -2.81 -39.14
C SER A 289 1.96 -2.05 -40.33
N ARG A 290 0.78 -2.47 -40.82
CA ARG A 290 0.06 -1.80 -41.90
C ARG A 290 -0.52 -0.46 -41.44
N LEU A 291 -1.11 -0.43 -40.25
CA LEU A 291 -1.67 0.80 -39.65
C LEU A 291 -0.59 1.86 -39.37
N CYS A 292 0.62 1.46 -38.99
CA CYS A 292 1.76 2.37 -38.86
C CYS A 292 2.08 3.04 -40.20
N LEU A 293 2.11 2.28 -41.30
CA LEU A 293 2.38 2.81 -42.64
C LEU A 293 1.27 3.75 -43.12
N GLU A 294 0.00 3.36 -42.94
CA GLU A 294 -1.17 4.18 -43.30
C GLU A 294 -1.23 5.49 -42.49
N ALA A 295 -0.73 5.49 -41.24
CA ALA A 295 -0.60 6.67 -40.40
C ALA A 295 0.66 7.52 -40.69
N GLY A 296 1.50 7.12 -41.66
CA GLY A 296 2.74 7.82 -42.01
C GLY A 296 3.87 7.69 -40.97
N LEU A 297 3.81 6.67 -40.11
CA LEU A 297 4.84 6.35 -39.12
C LEU A 297 5.89 5.42 -39.76
N HIS A 298 7.13 5.90 -39.82
CA HIS A 298 8.26 5.14 -40.39
C HIS A 298 9.47 5.10 -39.44
N GLY A 299 10.32 4.09 -39.64
CA GLY A 299 11.57 3.92 -38.88
C GLY A 299 11.34 3.92 -37.37
N LEU A 300 12.12 4.72 -36.63
CA LEU A 300 12.09 4.81 -35.18
C LEU A 300 10.69 5.14 -34.60
N LYS A 301 9.87 5.91 -35.33
CA LYS A 301 8.51 6.26 -34.88
C LYS A 301 7.58 5.06 -34.91
N ALA A 302 7.69 4.20 -35.93
CA ALA A 302 6.92 2.97 -36.02
C ALA A 302 7.35 1.95 -34.94
N THR A 303 8.66 1.86 -34.65
CA THR A 303 9.17 1.02 -33.56
C THR A 303 8.62 1.47 -32.21
N ARG A 304 8.66 2.77 -31.93
CA ARG A 304 8.10 3.34 -30.68
C ARG A 304 6.60 3.11 -30.55
N ALA A 305 5.84 3.22 -31.65
CA ALA A 305 4.41 2.92 -31.66
C ALA A 305 4.14 1.45 -31.30
N SER A 306 4.91 0.52 -31.87
CA SER A 306 4.85 -0.91 -31.55
C SER A 306 5.22 -1.20 -30.08
N GLU A 307 6.27 -0.57 -29.57
CA GLU A 307 6.66 -0.69 -28.16
C GLU A 307 5.58 -0.18 -27.20
N ASN A 308 4.98 0.98 -27.50
CA ASN A 308 3.89 1.55 -26.71
C ASN A 308 2.65 0.65 -26.76
N PHE A 309 2.32 0.10 -27.92
CA PHE A 309 1.24 -0.88 -28.08
C PHE A 309 1.49 -2.11 -27.20
N ALA A 310 2.67 -2.71 -27.31
CA ALA A 310 3.04 -3.89 -26.54
C ALA A 310 3.07 -3.61 -25.03
N TRP A 311 3.51 -2.41 -24.61
CA TRP A 311 3.44 -1.97 -23.23
C TRP A 311 1.98 -1.90 -22.74
N ASN A 312 1.07 -1.30 -23.52
CA ASN A 312 -0.34 -1.17 -23.13
C ASN A 312 -1.03 -2.54 -23.01
N VAL A 313 -0.74 -3.45 -23.94
CA VAL A 313 -1.27 -4.84 -23.88
C VAL A 313 -0.76 -5.57 -22.64
N ARG A 314 0.54 -5.45 -22.32
CA ARG A 314 1.11 -6.04 -21.09
C ARG A 314 0.46 -5.47 -19.84
N LEU A 315 0.24 -4.16 -19.80
CA LEU A 315 -0.46 -3.51 -18.69
C LEU A 315 -1.88 -4.08 -18.50
N LEU A 316 -2.67 -4.18 -19.57
CA LEU A 316 -4.03 -4.71 -19.49
C LEU A 316 -4.05 -6.17 -19.00
N LYS A 317 -3.17 -7.01 -19.55
CA LYS A 317 -3.04 -8.42 -19.11
C LYS A 317 -2.62 -8.53 -17.65
N ALA A 318 -1.63 -7.73 -17.22
CA ALA A 318 -1.20 -7.70 -15.82
C ALA A 318 -2.35 -7.29 -14.90
N GLN A 319 -3.16 -6.30 -15.32
CA GLN A 319 -4.29 -5.87 -14.52
C GLN A 319 -5.37 -6.94 -14.41
N LEU A 320 -5.68 -7.69 -15.47
CA LEU A 320 -6.60 -8.83 -15.41
C LEU A 320 -6.14 -9.86 -14.36
N THR A 321 -4.85 -10.20 -14.33
CA THR A 321 -4.29 -11.09 -13.31
C THR A 321 -4.43 -10.51 -11.90
N LEU A 322 -4.15 -9.22 -11.72
CA LEU A 322 -4.25 -8.56 -10.41
C LEU A 322 -5.69 -8.46 -9.92
N MET A 323 -6.67 -8.29 -10.82
CA MET A 323 -8.09 -8.31 -10.47
C MET A 323 -8.56 -9.69 -9.98
N ASN A 324 -8.17 -10.77 -10.67
CA ASN A 324 -8.46 -12.13 -10.21
C ASN A 324 -7.86 -12.41 -8.83
N LYS A 325 -6.63 -11.92 -8.60
CA LYS A 325 -6.00 -12.02 -7.28
C LYS A 325 -6.77 -11.22 -6.22
N MET A 326 -7.16 -9.98 -6.53
CA MET A 326 -7.95 -9.13 -5.63
C MET A 326 -9.31 -9.75 -5.28
N GLN A 327 -9.99 -10.36 -6.26
CA GLN A 327 -11.25 -11.08 -6.03
C GLN A 327 -11.03 -12.28 -5.09
N THR A 328 -9.97 -13.05 -5.35
CA THR A 328 -9.59 -14.19 -4.50
C THR A 328 -9.30 -13.73 -3.07
N GLU A 329 -8.53 -12.66 -2.91
CA GLU A 329 -8.18 -12.08 -1.61
C GLU A 329 -9.43 -11.59 -0.85
N ALA A 330 -10.35 -10.91 -1.53
CA ALA A 330 -11.62 -10.48 -0.92
C ALA A 330 -12.47 -11.68 -0.47
N ASN A 331 -12.52 -12.75 -1.27
CA ASN A 331 -13.23 -13.98 -0.91
C ASN A 331 -12.57 -14.72 0.28
N ASP A 332 -11.24 -14.78 0.30
CA ASP A 332 -10.47 -15.36 1.39
C ASP A 332 -10.68 -14.59 2.70
N ILE A 333 -10.74 -13.25 2.64
CA ILE A 333 -11.10 -12.41 3.79
C ILE A 333 -12.48 -12.81 4.30
N CYS A 334 -13.50 -12.83 3.44
CA CYS A 334 -14.87 -13.20 3.83
C CYS A 334 -14.93 -14.61 4.45
N THR A 335 -14.26 -15.57 3.84
CA THR A 335 -14.19 -16.96 4.32
C THR A 335 -13.53 -17.03 5.70
N GLN A 336 -12.39 -16.35 5.89
CA GLN A 336 -11.71 -16.28 7.19
C GLN A 336 -12.58 -15.63 8.26
N VAL A 337 -13.40 -14.65 7.91
CA VAL A 337 -14.34 -14.01 8.84
C VAL A 337 -15.41 -15.00 9.31
N PHE A 338 -16.01 -15.77 8.41
CA PHE A 338 -16.98 -16.80 8.78
C PHE A 338 -16.36 -17.93 9.60
N ASP A 339 -15.22 -18.46 9.17
CA ASP A 339 -14.54 -19.54 9.88
C ASP A 339 -14.12 -19.12 11.30
N SER A 340 -13.52 -17.93 11.42
CA SER A 340 -13.13 -17.38 12.72
C SER A 340 -14.35 -17.04 13.57
N GLY A 341 -15.41 -16.51 12.95
CA GLY A 341 -16.66 -16.21 13.62
C GLY A 341 -17.33 -17.45 14.20
N CYS A 342 -17.30 -18.57 13.46
CA CYS A 342 -17.81 -19.86 13.89
C CYS A 342 -17.05 -20.39 15.10
N ILE A 343 -15.71 -20.36 15.06
CA ILE A 343 -14.84 -20.80 16.17
C ILE A 343 -15.06 -19.94 17.41
N LEU A 344 -15.21 -18.63 17.24
CA LEU A 344 -15.41 -17.67 18.33
C LEU A 344 -16.87 -17.59 18.79
N ARG A 345 -17.79 -18.32 18.16
CA ARG A 345 -19.25 -18.28 18.43
C ARG A 345 -19.84 -16.87 18.38
N ILE A 346 -19.34 -16.05 17.46
CA ILE A 346 -19.83 -14.69 17.22
C ILE A 346 -20.65 -14.60 15.93
N LEU A 347 -21.06 -15.71 15.33
CA LEU A 347 -21.99 -15.69 14.20
C LEU A 347 -23.43 -15.50 14.70
N SER A 348 -24.22 -14.70 14.00
CA SER A 348 -25.67 -14.64 14.21
C SER A 348 -26.36 -15.96 13.85
N GLU A 349 -27.50 -16.25 14.49
CA GLU A 349 -28.29 -17.48 14.23
C GLU A 349 -28.62 -17.66 12.75
N LYS A 350 -28.96 -16.57 12.03
CA LYS A 350 -29.20 -16.57 10.59
C LYS A 350 -28.01 -17.13 9.79
N CYS A 351 -26.80 -16.73 10.17
CA CYS A 351 -25.55 -17.15 9.53
C CYS A 351 -25.22 -18.61 9.86
N THR A 352 -25.47 -19.05 11.10
CA THR A 352 -25.26 -20.44 11.51
C THR A 352 -26.16 -21.42 10.75
N THR A 353 -27.44 -21.07 10.53
CA THR A 353 -28.38 -21.93 9.79
C THR A 353 -28.01 -22.06 8.31
N GLN A 354 -27.56 -20.97 7.65
CA GLN A 354 -27.08 -21.00 6.27
C GLN A 354 -25.81 -21.84 6.08
N MET A 355 -24.83 -21.72 6.99
CA MET A 355 -23.59 -22.52 6.90
C MET A 355 -23.79 -24.01 7.20
N CYS A 356 -24.71 -24.36 8.12
CA CYS A 356 -25.08 -25.75 8.37
C CYS A 356 -25.75 -26.38 7.15
N SER A 357 -26.59 -25.64 6.41
CA SER A 357 -27.15 -26.10 5.12
C SER A 357 -26.06 -26.45 4.09
N HIS A 358 -24.99 -25.66 3.99
CA HIS A 358 -23.90 -25.93 3.05
C HIS A 358 -22.92 -27.04 3.51
N ARG A 359 -22.71 -27.25 4.82
CA ARG A 359 -21.86 -28.35 5.32
C ARG A 359 -22.51 -29.72 5.19
N PHE A 360 -23.84 -29.84 5.34
CA PHE A 360 -24.54 -31.11 5.15
C PHE A 360 -24.78 -31.48 3.68
N GLY A 361 -24.64 -30.54 2.73
CA GLY A 361 -24.70 -30.83 1.30
C GLY A 361 -23.45 -31.50 0.71
N ARG A 362 -22.32 -31.55 1.45
CA ARG A 362 -21.06 -32.19 1.01
C ARG A 362 -20.78 -33.56 1.66
N ILE A 363 -21.70 -34.10 2.47
CA ILE A 363 -21.56 -35.42 3.13
C ILE A 363 -22.57 -36.45 2.60
N SER A 364 -23.24 -36.18 1.47
CA SER A 364 -24.12 -37.17 0.82
C SER A 364 -23.73 -37.41 -0.64
N THR A 365 -22.48 -37.81 -0.86
CA THR A 365 -22.07 -38.70 -1.96
C THR A 365 -20.75 -39.38 -1.57
N CYS A 366 -20.84 -40.49 -0.86
CA CYS A 366 -19.86 -41.57 -0.88
C CYS A 366 -20.62 -42.85 -1.17
#